data_AF-A0A8T5R8S6-F1
#
_entry.id   AF-A0A8T5R8S6-F1
#
_cell.length_a   1.000
_cell.length_b   1.000
_cell.length_c   1.000
_cell.angle_alpha   90.00
_cell.angle_beta   90.00
_cell.angle_gamma   90.00
#
_symmetry.space_group_name_H-M   'P 1'
#
loop_
_entity.id
_entity.type
_entity.pdbx_description
1 polymer ?
#
loop_
_entity_poly.entity_id
_entity_poly.type
_entity_poly.pdbx_seq_one_letter_code
_entity_poly.pdbx_strand_id
1 'polypeptide(L)'
;METQASGRSKRQTSHEFYKKLYKLTVAGGVAFWAADFAISLSPIAAEYRAAFSISYLPMALVEALLGGLIIGCCVSYFLLRFFDKIPKKNPILKSVMLSFVALVVIEVFSTFVNLSNASVYLLIDTGMNVPRFLALGIVVGYLYNRLNGRTLHRQYEV
;
A
#
# COMPACT_ATOMS: atom_id res chain seq x y z
N MET A 1 21.61 37.80 5.40
CA MET A 1 20.61 37.11 6.23
C MET A 1 19.62 36.23 5.44
N GLU A 2 19.73 36.12 4.11
CA GLU A 2 18.77 35.36 3.27
C GLU A 2 19.03 33.85 3.17
N THR A 3 20.21 33.36 3.58
CA THR A 3 20.59 31.94 3.46
C THR A 3 19.93 31.04 4.50
N GLN A 4 19.59 31.56 5.69
CA GLN A 4 18.93 30.76 6.74
C GLN A 4 17.43 30.56 6.51
N ALA A 5 16.72 31.54 5.95
CA ALA A 5 15.28 31.46 5.72
C ALA A 5 14.93 30.41 4.65
N SER A 6 15.71 30.38 3.55
CA SER A 6 15.60 29.37 2.49
C SER A 6 15.86 27.94 2.99
N GLY A 7 16.92 27.73 3.79
CA GLY A 7 17.25 26.43 4.36
C GLY A 7 16.20 25.89 5.33
N ARG A 8 15.60 26.78 6.14
CA ARG A 8 14.56 26.41 7.11
C ARG A 8 13.24 26.00 6.44
N SER A 9 12.84 26.73 5.39
CA SER A 9 11.66 26.40 4.57
C SER A 9 11.80 25.05 3.84
N LYS A 10 12.96 24.79 3.22
CA LYS A 10 13.24 23.51 2.55
C LYS A 10 13.28 22.33 3.52
N ARG A 11 13.78 22.54 4.75
CA ARG A 11 13.80 21.51 5.79
C ARG A 11 12.40 21.20 6.34
N GLN A 12 11.54 22.21 6.49
CA GLN A 12 10.15 22.04 6.93
C GLN A 12 9.30 21.30 5.89
N THR A 13 9.46 21.61 4.60
CA THR A 13 8.74 20.93 3.51
C THR A 13 9.14 19.46 3.37
N SER A 14 10.44 19.14 3.44
CA SER A 14 10.92 17.75 3.46
C SER A 14 10.41 16.99 4.68
N HIS A 15 10.45 17.60 5.87
CA HIS A 15 9.97 16.95 7.10
C HIS A 15 8.48 16.61 7.03
N GLU A 16 7.64 17.53 6.55
CA GLU A 16 6.20 17.27 6.38
C GLU A 16 5.93 16.20 5.32
N PHE A 17 6.74 16.14 4.25
CA PHE A 17 6.67 15.06 3.27
C PHE A 17 6.96 13.69 3.92
N TYR A 18 8.09 13.54 4.62
CA TYR A 18 8.46 12.27 5.26
C TYR A 18 7.47 11.86 6.35
N LYS A 19 6.94 12.82 7.10
CA LYS A 19 5.90 12.58 8.11
C LYS A 19 4.60 12.07 7.50
N LYS A 20 4.17 12.63 6.36
CA LYS A 20 3.01 12.13 5.60
C LYS A 20 3.29 10.74 5.06
N LEU A 21 4.46 10.55 4.42
CA LEU A 21 4.88 9.26 3.89
C LEU A 21 4.84 8.17 4.97
N TYR A 22 5.49 8.40 6.12
CA TYR A 22 5.51 7.46 7.23
C TYR A 22 4.10 7.05 7.69
N LYS A 23 3.21 8.03 7.90
CA LYS A 23 1.82 7.76 8.33
C LYS A 23 1.05 6.93 7.31
N LEU A 24 1.20 7.25 6.03
CA LEU A 24 0.52 6.53 4.95
C LEU A 24 1.09 5.12 4.79
N THR A 25 2.41 4.95 4.86
CA THR A 25 3.09 3.65 4.82
C THR A 25 2.61 2.73 5.93
N VAL A 26 2.62 3.21 7.19
CA VAL A 26 2.19 2.40 8.34
C VAL A 26 0.71 2.04 8.22
N ALA A 27 -0.15 3.00 7.92
CA ALA A 27 -1.59 2.75 7.79
C ALA A 27 -1.90 1.78 6.64
N GLY A 28 -1.25 1.94 5.49
CA GLY A 28 -1.39 1.06 4.33
C GLY A 28 -0.89 -0.36 4.61
N GLY A 29 0.29 -0.49 5.22
CA GLY A 29 0.86 -1.79 5.59
C GLY A 29 0.01 -2.54 6.62
N VAL A 30 -0.49 -1.84 7.64
CA VAL A 30 -1.41 -2.44 8.62
C VAL A 30 -2.72 -2.87 7.97
N ALA A 31 -3.27 -2.07 7.05
CA ALA A 31 -4.49 -2.43 6.32
C ALA A 31 -4.30 -3.67 5.43
N PHE A 32 -3.16 -3.74 4.74
CA PHE A 32 -2.77 -4.90 3.93
C PHE A 32 -2.66 -6.16 4.79
N TRP A 33 -1.92 -6.06 5.90
CA TRP A 33 -1.74 -7.16 6.85
C TRP A 33 -3.07 -7.60 7.50
N ALA A 34 -3.93 -6.65 7.88
CA ALA A 34 -5.22 -6.97 8.49
C ALA A 34 -6.15 -7.70 7.50
N ALA A 35 -6.12 -7.33 6.22
CA ALA A 35 -6.84 -8.04 5.18
C ALA A 35 -6.28 -9.46 4.96
N ASP A 36 -4.97 -9.62 4.95
CA ASP A 36 -4.29 -10.93 4.90
C ASP A 36 -4.68 -11.83 6.08
N PHE A 37 -4.67 -11.27 7.29
CA PHE A 37 -5.09 -11.97 8.50
C PHE A 37 -6.55 -12.40 8.43
N ALA A 38 -7.46 -11.52 7.99
CA ALA A 38 -8.87 -11.84 7.83
C ALA A 38 -9.09 -12.96 6.78
N ILE A 39 -8.37 -12.93 5.66
CA ILE A 39 -8.40 -14.01 4.66
C ILE A 39 -7.90 -15.31 5.28
N SER A 40 -6.83 -15.27 6.06
CA SER A 40 -6.23 -16.45 6.69
C SER A 40 -7.19 -17.16 7.66
N LEU A 41 -8.12 -16.41 8.27
CA LEU A 41 -9.19 -16.93 9.12
C LEU A 41 -10.39 -17.49 8.34
N SER A 42 -10.47 -17.28 7.03
CA SER A 42 -11.58 -17.75 6.22
C SER A 42 -11.57 -19.29 6.04
N PRO A 43 -12.75 -19.93 5.91
CA PRO A 43 -12.84 -21.35 5.60
C PRO A 43 -12.12 -21.73 4.30
N ILE A 44 -12.17 -20.86 3.29
CA ILE A 44 -11.49 -21.03 2.00
C ILE A 44 -9.98 -21.16 2.19
N ALA A 45 -9.39 -20.32 3.04
CA ALA A 45 -7.97 -20.41 3.34
C ALA A 45 -7.60 -21.70 4.11
N ALA A 46 -8.52 -22.24 4.93
CA ALA A 46 -8.30 -23.51 5.59
C ALA A 46 -8.28 -24.68 4.61
N GLU A 47 -9.22 -24.71 3.66
CA GLU A 47 -9.24 -25.71 2.58
C GLU A 47 -8.04 -25.58 1.66
N TYR A 48 -7.65 -24.36 1.29
CA TYR A 48 -6.45 -24.10 0.50
C TYR A 48 -5.19 -24.63 1.18
N ARG A 49 -5.01 -24.33 2.48
CA ARG A 49 -3.88 -24.83 3.27
C ARG A 49 -3.88 -26.37 3.36
N ALA A 50 -5.04 -26.99 3.54
CA ALA A 50 -5.18 -28.44 3.58
C ALA A 50 -4.84 -29.09 2.22
N ALA A 51 -5.30 -28.50 1.12
CA ALA A 51 -5.02 -28.97 -0.24
C ALA A 51 -3.53 -28.89 -0.60
N PHE A 52 -2.83 -27.85 -0.13
CA PHE A 52 -1.42 -27.60 -0.45
C PHE A 52 -0.43 -27.95 0.67
N SER A 53 -0.90 -28.57 1.77
CA SER A 53 -0.08 -28.97 2.92
C SER A 53 0.75 -27.82 3.51
N ILE A 54 0.17 -26.62 3.56
CA ILE A 54 0.83 -25.40 4.06
C ILE A 54 0.69 -25.32 5.58
N SER A 55 1.81 -25.34 6.31
CA SER A 55 1.84 -25.37 7.80
C SER A 55 2.27 -24.06 8.48
N TYR A 56 2.82 -23.09 7.75
CA TYR A 56 3.60 -21.97 8.31
C TYR A 56 2.86 -20.62 8.38
N LEU A 57 1.62 -20.62 8.90
CA LEU A 57 0.81 -19.41 9.09
C LEU A 57 1.53 -18.23 9.78
N PRO A 58 2.29 -18.43 10.88
CA PRO A 58 2.98 -17.32 11.54
C PRO A 58 4.02 -16.64 10.66
N MET A 59 4.74 -17.41 9.83
CA MET A 59 5.75 -16.86 8.92
C MET A 59 5.08 -16.05 7.81
N ALA A 60 4.01 -16.57 7.22
CA ALA A 60 3.25 -15.89 6.17
C ALA A 60 2.68 -14.54 6.64
N LEU A 61 2.20 -14.45 7.89
CA LEU A 61 1.71 -13.19 8.46
C LEU A 61 2.81 -12.14 8.65
N VAL A 62 4.04 -12.57 9.00
CA VAL A 62 5.19 -11.66 9.13
C VAL A 62 5.62 -11.17 7.75
N GLU A 63 5.68 -12.06 6.76
CA GLU A 63 5.97 -11.71 5.37
C GLU A 63 4.93 -10.74 4.81
N ALA A 64 3.64 -10.98 5.08
CA ALA A 64 2.55 -10.08 4.69
C ALA A 64 2.67 -8.69 5.32
N LEU A 65 3.15 -8.59 6.57
CA LEU A 65 3.40 -7.29 7.22
C LEU A 65 4.56 -6.55 6.55
N LEU A 66 5.69 -7.21 6.33
CA LEU A 66 6.86 -6.62 5.69
C LEU A 66 6.56 -6.22 4.25
N GLY A 67 5.94 -7.12 3.47
CA GLY A 67 5.48 -6.86 2.12
C GLY A 67 4.48 -5.71 2.06
N GLY A 68 3.50 -5.71 2.96
CA GLY A 68 2.50 -4.64 3.08
C GLY A 68 3.13 -3.27 3.38
N LEU A 69 4.15 -3.21 4.23
CA LEU A 69 4.90 -1.96 4.51
C LEU A 69 5.70 -1.49 3.28
N ILE A 70 6.35 -2.40 2.56
CA ILE A 70 7.10 -2.07 1.34
C ILE A 70 6.14 -1.52 0.27
N ILE A 71 5.06 -2.24 -0.02
CA ILE A 71 4.04 -1.82 -0.98
C ILE A 71 3.40 -0.52 -0.54
N GLY A 72 3.05 -0.39 0.75
CA GLY A 72 2.48 0.81 1.34
C GLY A 72 3.40 2.01 1.18
N CYS A 73 4.72 1.82 1.35
CA CYS A 73 5.72 2.86 1.12
C CYS A 73 5.77 3.29 -0.35
N CYS A 74 5.85 2.34 -1.28
CA CYS A 74 5.86 2.60 -2.71
C CYS A 74 4.60 3.37 -3.14
N VAL A 75 3.42 2.83 -2.83
CA VAL A 75 2.12 3.46 -3.17
C VAL A 75 2.03 4.86 -2.58
N SER A 76 2.37 5.03 -1.30
CA SER A 76 2.33 6.33 -0.62
C SER A 76 3.30 7.34 -1.23
N TYR A 77 4.52 6.91 -1.57
CA TYR A 77 5.53 7.75 -2.18
C TYR A 77 5.10 8.23 -3.56
N PHE A 78 4.67 7.32 -4.44
CA PHE A 78 4.20 7.66 -5.78
C PHE A 78 2.95 8.55 -5.72
N LEU A 79 2.02 8.29 -4.79
CA LEU A 79 0.83 9.12 -4.59
C LEU A 79 1.21 10.54 -4.12
N LEU A 80 2.13 10.69 -3.18
CA LEU A 80 2.59 12.00 -2.70
C LEU A 80 3.40 12.76 -3.76
N ARG A 81 4.24 12.06 -4.53
CA ARG A 81 5.18 12.68 -5.47
C ARG A 81 4.55 13.02 -6.83
N PHE A 82 3.62 12.19 -7.30
CA PHE A 82 3.08 12.27 -8.65
C PHE A 82 1.56 12.43 -8.66
N PHE A 83 0.97 12.91 -7.57
CA PHE A 83 -0.48 13.10 -7.45
C PHE A 83 -1.08 13.73 -8.72
N ASP A 84 -0.52 14.86 -9.17
CA ASP A 84 -1.05 15.62 -10.31
C ASP A 84 -0.90 14.91 -11.67
N LYS A 85 0.00 13.94 -11.77
CA LYS A 85 0.21 13.15 -13.00
C LYS A 85 -0.69 11.92 -13.08
N ILE A 86 -1.23 11.47 -11.95
CA ILE A 86 -2.10 10.30 -11.91
C ILE A 86 -3.50 10.72 -12.39
N PRO A 87 -4.07 10.07 -13.41
CA PRO A 87 -5.41 10.36 -13.88
C PRO A 87 -6.45 10.18 -12.75
N LYS A 88 -7.54 10.94 -12.82
CA LYS A 88 -8.65 11.08 -11.84
C LYS A 88 -8.44 12.17 -10.78
N LYS A 89 -9.54 12.60 -10.16
CA LYS A 89 -9.52 13.66 -9.11
C LYS A 89 -9.51 13.09 -7.69
N ASN A 90 -10.12 11.92 -7.47
CA ASN A 90 -10.29 11.34 -6.14
C ASN A 90 -9.00 10.63 -5.65
N PRO A 91 -8.39 11.05 -4.51
CA PRO A 91 -7.20 10.41 -3.95
C PRO A 91 -7.35 8.90 -3.66
N ILE A 92 -8.54 8.47 -3.24
CA ILE A 92 -8.84 7.05 -2.98
C ILE A 92 -8.66 6.25 -4.25
N LEU A 93 -9.24 6.72 -5.35
CA LEU A 93 -9.21 6.00 -6.61
C LEU A 93 -7.82 5.98 -7.25
N LYS A 94 -7.02 7.04 -7.04
CA LYS A 94 -5.59 7.06 -7.43
C LYS A 94 -4.78 6.03 -6.67
N SER A 95 -4.95 6.00 -5.35
CA SER A 95 -4.24 5.07 -4.47
C SER A 95 -4.61 3.61 -4.77
N VAL A 96 -5.90 3.34 -4.98
CA VAL A 96 -6.40 2.02 -5.41
C VAL A 96 -5.82 1.63 -6.77
N MET A 97 -5.83 2.53 -7.75
CA MET A 97 -5.23 2.23 -9.06
C MET A 97 -3.74 1.91 -8.93
N LEU A 98 -3.01 2.67 -8.12
CA LEU A 98 -1.59 2.48 -7.90
C LEU A 98 -1.28 1.19 -7.12
N SER A 99 -2.13 0.80 -6.16
CA SER A 99 -1.99 -0.50 -5.49
C SER A 99 -2.29 -1.66 -6.42
N PHE A 100 -3.26 -1.55 -7.33
CA PHE A 100 -3.49 -2.57 -8.36
C PHE A 100 -2.35 -2.64 -9.38
N VAL A 101 -1.71 -1.53 -9.73
CA VAL A 101 -0.47 -1.57 -10.53
C VAL A 101 0.63 -2.34 -9.79
N ALA A 102 0.78 -2.11 -8.48
CA ALA A 102 1.74 -2.86 -7.67
C ALA A 102 1.40 -4.37 -7.63
N LEU A 103 0.12 -4.74 -7.53
CA LEU A 103 -0.34 -6.12 -7.63
C LEU A 103 0.11 -6.74 -8.96
N VAL A 104 -0.23 -6.11 -10.09
CA VAL A 104 0.13 -6.63 -11.42
C VAL A 104 1.64 -6.81 -11.56
N VAL A 105 2.43 -5.86 -11.07
CA VAL A 105 3.89 -5.97 -11.09
C VAL A 105 4.33 -7.19 -10.28
N ILE A 106 3.84 -7.37 -9.05
CA ILE A 106 4.20 -8.50 -8.19
C ILE A 106 3.82 -9.83 -8.84
N GLU A 107 2.61 -9.97 -9.37
CA GLU A 107 2.14 -11.19 -10.04
C GLU A 107 3.01 -11.52 -11.26
N VAL A 108 3.37 -10.52 -12.07
CA VAL A 108 4.28 -10.69 -13.21
C VAL A 108 5.66 -11.18 -12.73
N PHE A 109 6.22 -10.57 -11.68
CA PHE A 109 7.49 -11.04 -11.10
C PHE A 109 7.38 -12.48 -10.56
N SER A 110 6.27 -12.84 -9.92
CA SER A 110 6.02 -14.20 -9.44
C SER A 110 6.04 -15.23 -10.57
N THR A 111 5.56 -14.89 -11.78
CA THR A 111 5.65 -15.79 -12.95
C THR A 111 7.09 -16.03 -13.42
N PHE A 112 7.98 -15.05 -13.30
CA PHE A 112 9.37 -15.21 -13.68
C PHE A 112 10.16 -16.06 -12.68
N VAL A 113 9.78 -16.02 -11.41
CA VAL A 113 10.43 -16.83 -10.35
C VAL A 113 10.03 -18.30 -10.45
N ASN A 114 8.78 -18.59 -10.86
CA ASN A 114 8.27 -19.95 -10.92
C ASN A 114 7.60 -20.25 -12.27
N LEU A 115 8.39 -20.73 -13.23
CA LEU A 115 7.98 -20.95 -14.63
C LEU A 115 6.95 -22.08 -14.81
N SER A 116 6.67 -22.85 -13.75
CA SER A 116 5.80 -24.03 -13.73
C SER A 116 4.32 -23.73 -13.42
N ASN A 117 3.93 -22.46 -13.31
CA ASN A 117 2.63 -22.08 -12.79
C ASN A 117 1.50 -22.42 -13.79
N ALA A 118 0.72 -23.46 -13.49
CA ALA A 118 -0.56 -23.67 -14.15
C ALA A 118 -1.47 -22.46 -13.89
N SER A 119 -2.04 -21.88 -14.95
CA SER A 119 -2.79 -20.62 -14.95
C SER A 119 -3.90 -20.52 -13.88
N VAL A 120 -4.45 -21.65 -13.45
CA VAL A 120 -5.45 -21.74 -12.37
C VAL A 120 -4.87 -21.30 -11.01
N TYR A 121 -3.63 -21.65 -10.71
CA TYR A 121 -2.97 -21.26 -9.46
C TYR A 121 -2.71 -19.76 -9.40
N LEU A 122 -2.29 -19.20 -10.53
CA LEU A 122 -2.09 -17.75 -10.64
C LEU A 122 -3.41 -16.99 -10.48
N LEU A 123 -4.51 -17.52 -11.03
CA LEU A 123 -5.83 -16.92 -10.85
C LEU A 123 -6.28 -16.94 -9.38
N ILE A 124 -6.07 -18.05 -8.68
CA ILE A 124 -6.42 -18.20 -7.26
C ILE A 124 -5.55 -17.29 -6.40
N ASP A 125 -4.23 -17.26 -6.63
CA ASP A 125 -3.30 -16.40 -5.90
C ASP A 125 -3.61 -14.92 -6.09
N THR A 126 -3.76 -14.48 -7.35
CA THR A 126 -4.21 -13.12 -7.68
C THR A 126 -5.54 -12.81 -6.97
N GLY A 127 -6.51 -13.72 -7.02
CA GLY A 127 -7.82 -13.56 -6.38
C GLY A 127 -7.73 -13.35 -4.86
N MET A 128 -6.84 -14.08 -4.18
CA MET A 128 -6.58 -13.91 -2.75
C MET A 128 -5.81 -12.63 -2.43
N ASN A 129 -5.00 -12.11 -3.36
CA ASN A 129 -4.27 -10.87 -3.18
C ASN A 129 -5.13 -9.62 -3.37
N VAL A 130 -6.15 -9.65 -4.24
CA VAL A 130 -7.02 -8.49 -4.54
C VAL A 130 -7.55 -7.76 -3.29
N PRO A 131 -8.13 -8.43 -2.27
CA PRO A 131 -8.64 -7.74 -1.08
C PRO A 131 -7.55 -6.97 -0.32
N ARG A 132 -6.32 -7.49 -0.28
CA ARG A 132 -5.19 -6.87 0.45
C ARG A 132 -4.75 -5.57 -0.22
N PHE A 133 -4.59 -5.60 -1.54
CA PHE A 133 -4.23 -4.41 -2.32
C PHE A 133 -5.37 -3.38 -2.37
N LEU A 134 -6.63 -3.83 -2.37
CA LEU A 134 -7.79 -2.96 -2.27
C LEU A 134 -7.83 -2.25 -0.91
N ALA A 135 -7.67 -2.98 0.19
CA ALA A 135 -7.65 -2.42 1.55
C ALA A 135 -6.53 -1.38 1.72
N LEU A 136 -5.31 -1.71 1.28
CA LEU A 136 -4.18 -0.77 1.28
C LEU A 136 -4.51 0.49 0.47
N GLY A 137 -5.00 0.32 -0.75
CA GLY A 137 -5.32 1.42 -1.65
C GLY A 137 -6.36 2.38 -1.05
N ILE A 138 -7.44 1.84 -0.48
CA ILE A 138 -8.52 2.62 0.15
C ILE A 138 -7.97 3.39 1.36
N VAL A 139 -7.28 2.73 2.28
CA VAL A 139 -6.79 3.35 3.52
C VAL A 139 -5.77 4.43 3.24
N VAL A 140 -4.81 4.18 2.34
CA VAL A 140 -3.80 5.18 1.95
C VAL A 140 -4.47 6.40 1.31
N GLY A 141 -5.40 6.19 0.36
CA GLY A 141 -6.06 7.31 -0.31
C GLY A 141 -7.01 8.11 0.60
N TYR A 142 -7.72 7.43 1.52
CA TYR A 142 -8.56 8.09 2.53
C TYR A 142 -7.71 8.92 3.49
N LEU A 143 -6.63 8.34 4.01
CA LEU A 143 -5.75 9.03 4.94
C LEU A 143 -5.00 10.19 4.26
N TYR A 144 -4.60 10.03 3.00
CA TYR A 144 -4.01 11.10 2.19
C TYR A 144 -4.94 12.30 2.10
N ASN A 145 -6.22 12.06 1.76
CA ASN A 145 -7.23 13.11 1.66
C ASN A 145 -7.39 13.84 3.02
N ARG A 146 -7.47 13.07 4.12
CA ARG A 146 -7.59 13.61 5.48
C ARG A 146 -6.37 14.42 5.93
N LEU A 147 -5.16 14.01 5.54
CA LEU A 147 -3.91 14.72 5.90
C LEU A 147 -3.75 16.01 5.09
N ASN A 148 -4.15 16.03 3.82
CA ASN A 148 -4.05 17.20 2.97
C ASN A 148 -5.17 18.23 3.23
N GLY A 149 -6.40 17.79 3.51
CA GLY A 149 -7.48 18.70 3.96
C GLY A 149 -7.13 19.44 5.26
N ARG A 150 -6.43 18.77 6.19
CA ARG A 150 -5.92 19.42 7.41
C ARG A 150 -4.74 20.38 7.18
N THR A 151 -3.99 20.20 6.09
CA THR A 151 -2.86 21.10 5.77
C THR A 151 -3.39 22.44 5.25
N LEU A 152 -4.47 22.43 4.46
CA LEU A 152 -5.12 23.65 3.96
C LEU A 152 -5.68 24.50 5.10
N HIS A 153 -6.39 23.91 6.06
CA HIS A 153 -6.91 24.65 7.23
C HIS A 153 -5.83 25.35 8.05
N ARG A 154 -4.64 24.73 8.20
CA ARG A 154 -3.55 25.30 8.98
C ARG A 154 -2.82 26.47 8.29
N GLN A 155 -3.01 26.65 6.98
CA GLN A 155 -2.45 27.79 6.24
C GLN A 155 -3.31 29.07 6.33
N TYR A 156 -4.57 28.97 6.76
CA TYR A 156 -5.49 30.11 6.89
C TYR A 156 -5.64 30.63 8.33
N GLU A 157 -4.94 30.03 9.30
CA GLU A 157 -4.95 30.44 10.72
C GLU A 157 -3.68 31.22 11.14
N VAL A 158 -2.93 31.78 10.18
CA VAL A 158 -1.71 32.58 10.45
C VAL A 158 -1.86 33.99 9.90
#